data_AF-A0AAD5BAN6-F1
#
_entry.id   AF-A0AAD5BAN6-F1
#
_cell.length_a   1.000
_cell.length_b   1.000
_cell.length_c   1.000
_cell.angle_alpha   90.00
_cell.angle_beta   90.00
_cell.angle_gamma   90.00
#
_symmetry.space_group_name_H-M   'P 1'
#
loop_
_entity.id
_entity.type
_entity.pdbx_description
1 polymer ?
#
loop_
_entity_poly.entity_id
_entity_poly.type
_entity_poly.pdbx_seq_one_letter_code
_entity_poly.pdbx_strand_id
1 'polypeptide(L)'
;QPYIHAICVAWVSRNSNSVRNRSICSALYNMFVQLGNIIGNNIYREDDKPQYKRGNMQLFAITLALIPVLLLVKAYYVWRNKSRDKIWNAMTEEEKHVYRETTKDEANKRLDFRFDH
;
A
#
# COMPACT_ATOMS: atom_id res chain seq x y z
N GLN A 1 -6.29 21.48 -6.85
CA GLN A 1 -7.11 20.48 -6.13
C GLN A 1 -6.17 19.67 -5.24
N PRO A 2 -6.43 19.45 -3.95
CA PRO A 2 -5.54 18.65 -3.12
C PRO A 2 -5.63 17.19 -3.59
N TYR A 3 -4.69 16.77 -4.42
CA TYR A 3 -4.65 15.44 -5.00
C TYR A 3 -4.10 14.47 -3.94
N ILE A 4 -5.00 13.67 -3.36
CA ILE A 4 -4.70 12.55 -2.45
C ILE A 4 -3.61 11.63 -3.05
N HIS A 5 -3.55 11.59 -4.38
CA HIS A 5 -2.51 10.97 -5.20
C HIS A 5 -1.08 11.26 -4.73
N ALA A 6 -0.75 12.52 -4.41
CA ALA A 6 0.60 12.88 -3.96
C ALA A 6 0.96 12.24 -2.61
N ILE A 7 -0.03 12.15 -1.71
CA ILE A 7 0.12 11.50 -0.39
C ILE A 7 0.30 9.99 -0.58
N CYS A 8 -0.51 9.35 -1.43
CA CYS A 8 -0.38 7.93 -1.73
C CYS A 8 0.98 7.59 -2.36
N VAL A 9 1.44 8.40 -3.33
CA VAL A 9 2.76 8.21 -3.96
C VAL A 9 3.90 8.39 -2.94
N ALA A 10 3.81 9.40 -2.07
CA ALA A 10 4.78 9.60 -1.00
C ALA A 10 4.84 8.41 -0.04
N TRP A 11 3.68 7.86 0.35
CA TRP A 11 3.58 6.70 1.24
C TRP A 11 4.16 5.43 0.61
N VAL A 12 3.84 5.16 -0.65
CA VAL A 12 4.44 4.07 -1.44
C VAL A 12 5.95 4.23 -1.57
N SER A 13 6.42 5.45 -1.85
CA SER A 13 7.85 5.75 -1.98
C SER A 13 8.63 5.49 -0.69
N ARG A 14 8.03 5.82 0.45
CA ARG A 14 8.59 5.60 1.79
C ARG A 14 8.65 4.11 2.14
N ASN A 15 7.58 3.35 1.84
CA ASN A 15 7.50 1.92 2.15
C ASN A 15 8.25 1.00 1.16
N SER A 16 8.57 1.45 -0.05
CA SER A 16 9.29 0.65 -1.04
C SER A 16 10.80 0.54 -0.79
N ASN A 17 11.41 1.54 -0.12
CA ASN A 17 12.83 1.67 0.28
C ASN A 17 13.93 1.16 -0.70
N SER A 18 13.58 0.95 -1.98
CA SER A 18 14.46 0.55 -3.10
C SER A 18 13.97 1.26 -4.37
N VAL A 19 14.90 1.73 -5.20
CA VAL A 19 14.60 2.38 -6.48
C VAL A 19 13.79 1.46 -7.39
N ARG A 20 14.13 0.16 -7.43
CA ARG A 20 13.40 -0.85 -8.21
C ARG A 20 11.95 -0.98 -7.74
N ASN A 21 11.75 -1.09 -6.42
CA ASN A 21 10.40 -1.22 -5.85
C ASN A 21 9.58 0.06 -6.06
N ARG A 22 10.19 1.25 -5.99
CA ARG A 22 9.50 2.53 -6.26
C ARG A 22 8.97 2.61 -7.68
N SER A 23 9.78 2.24 -8.68
CA SER A 23 9.36 2.27 -10.09
C SER A 23 8.21 1.29 -10.36
N ILE A 24 8.31 0.06 -9.85
CA ILE A 24 7.26 -0.95 -10.03
C ILE A 24 5.95 -0.52 -9.35
N CYS A 25 6.02 -0.01 -8.11
CA CYS A 25 4.84 0.45 -7.40
C CYS A 25 4.19 1.67 -8.06
N SER A 26 4.98 2.61 -8.62
CA SER A 26 4.46 3.76 -9.35
C SER A 26 3.75 3.36 -10.65
N ALA A 27 4.32 2.39 -11.40
CA ALA A 27 3.69 1.86 -12.60
C ALA A 27 2.38 1.15 -12.28
N LEU A 28 2.37 0.28 -11.26
CA LEU A 28 1.16 -0.40 -10.78
C LEU A 28 0.07 0.60 -10.39
N TYR A 29 0.45 1.63 -9.63
CA TYR A 29 -0.49 2.65 -9.20
C TYR A 29 -1.16 3.37 -10.38
N ASN A 30 -0.37 3.80 -11.37
CA ASN A 30 -0.91 4.42 -12.59
C ASN A 30 -1.86 3.47 -13.36
N MET A 31 -1.54 2.17 -13.43
CA MET A 31 -2.43 1.19 -14.08
C MET A 31 -3.75 1.02 -13.34
N PHE A 32 -3.73 0.95 -12.00
CA PHE A 32 -4.96 0.86 -11.20
C PHE A 32 -5.84 2.12 -11.32
N VAL A 33 -5.22 3.30 -11.39
CA VAL A 33 -5.95 4.57 -11.61
C VAL A 33 -6.65 4.57 -12.97
N GLN A 34 -5.95 4.16 -14.04
CA GLN A 34 -6.54 4.07 -15.37
C GLN A 34 -7.66 3.01 -15.42
N LEU A 35 -7.46 1.85 -14.81
CA LEU A 35 -8.49 0.82 -14.71
C LEU A 35 -9.73 1.33 -13.96
N GLY A 36 -9.52 2.06 -12.85
CA GLY A 36 -10.60 2.70 -12.09
C GLY A 36 -11.40 3.70 -12.92
N ASN A 37 -10.74 4.50 -13.77
CA ASN A 37 -11.42 5.41 -14.70
C ASN A 37 -12.26 4.66 -15.75
N ILE A 38 -11.75 3.56 -16.30
CA ILE A 38 -12.49 2.74 -17.27
C ILE A 38 -13.73 2.13 -16.60
N ILE A 39 -13.56 1.56 -15.41
CA ILE A 39 -14.69 0.98 -14.65
C ILE A 39 -15.69 2.09 -14.31
N GLY A 40 -15.24 3.24 -13.80
CA GLY A 40 -16.08 4.39 -13.45
C GLY A 40 -16.92 4.90 -14.61
N ASN A 41 -16.35 4.98 -15.81
CA ASN A 41 -17.08 5.37 -17.02
C ASN A 41 -18.15 4.34 -17.43
N ASN A 42 -18.03 3.09 -16.99
CA ASN A 42 -19.00 2.02 -17.25
C ASN A 42 -20.03 1.82 -16.11
N ILE A 43 -19.86 2.47 -14.95
CA ILE A 43 -20.79 2.37 -13.80
C ILE A 43 -22.13 3.07 -14.12
N TYR A 44 -22.10 4.20 -14.83
CA TYR A 44 -23.30 4.94 -15.19
C TYR A 44 -23.80 4.53 -16.58
N ARG A 45 -24.76 3.61 -16.62
CA ARG A 45 -25.42 3.17 -17.86
C ARG A 45 -26.66 4.00 -18.17
N GLU A 46 -26.92 4.19 -19.46
CA GLU A 46 -28.11 4.91 -19.93
C GLU A 46 -29.42 4.26 -19.48
N ASP A 47 -29.43 2.93 -19.35
CA ASP A 47 -30.56 2.13 -18.88
C ASP A 47 -31.00 2.42 -17.43
N ASP A 48 -30.14 3.09 -16.64
CA ASP A 48 -30.36 3.34 -15.21
C ASP A 48 -30.78 4.79 -14.91
N LYS A 49 -31.08 5.58 -15.96
CA LYS A 49 -31.67 6.93 -15.86
C LYS A 49 -33.08 6.87 -15.24
N PRO A 50 -33.51 7.88 -14.46
CA PRO A 50 -32.80 9.11 -14.05
C PRO A 50 -32.13 9.02 -12.66
N GLN A 51 -32.43 8.00 -11.85
CA GLN A 51 -31.98 7.92 -10.45
C GLN A 51 -30.67 7.13 -10.24
N TYR A 52 -30.17 6.42 -11.27
CA TYR A 52 -28.89 5.67 -11.28
C TYR A 52 -28.64 4.83 -10.02
N LYS A 53 -29.66 4.10 -9.55
CA LYS A 53 -29.61 3.36 -8.28
C LYS A 53 -28.54 2.26 -8.30
N ARG A 54 -28.31 1.60 -9.44
CA ARG A 54 -27.29 0.54 -9.54
C ARG A 54 -25.89 1.13 -9.49
N GLY A 55 -25.66 2.24 -10.18
CA GLY A 55 -24.36 2.93 -10.16
C GLY A 55 -23.99 3.40 -8.75
N ASN A 56 -24.94 4.01 -8.04
CA ASN A 56 -24.75 4.45 -6.66
C ASN A 56 -24.49 3.28 -5.69
N MET A 57 -25.19 2.15 -5.86
CA MET A 57 -24.96 0.94 -5.06
C MET A 57 -23.57 0.35 -5.30
N GLN A 58 -23.09 0.33 -6.55
CA GLN A 58 -21.74 -0.14 -6.89
C GLN A 58 -20.67 0.75 -6.26
N LEU A 59 -20.80 2.08 -6.34
CA LEU A 59 -19.88 3.01 -5.68
C LEU A 59 -19.88 2.86 -4.17
N PHE A 60 -21.05 2.65 -3.57
CA PHE A 60 -21.17 2.37 -2.14
C PHE A 60 -20.50 1.06 -1.75
N ALA A 61 -20.69 -0.01 -2.52
CA ALA A 61 -20.04 -1.30 -2.29
C ALA A 61 -18.51 -1.21 -2.40
N ILE A 62 -17.99 -0.48 -3.40
CA ILE A 62 -16.55 -0.23 -3.55
C ILE A 62 -16.00 0.54 -2.35
N THR A 63 -16.72 1.57 -1.88
CA THR A 63 -16.32 2.38 -0.73
C THR A 63 -16.30 1.53 0.54
N LEU A 64 -17.33 0.71 0.77
CA LEU A 64 -17.38 -0.23 1.89
C LEU A 64 -16.26 -1.26 1.84
N ALA A 65 -15.94 -1.79 0.66
CA ALA A 65 -14.84 -2.74 0.49
C ALA A 65 -13.46 -2.11 0.75
N LEU A 66 -13.33 -0.79 0.59
CA LEU A 66 -12.07 -0.08 0.82
C LEU A 66 -11.70 -0.02 2.31
N ILE A 67 -12.69 0.05 3.20
CA ILE A 67 -12.50 0.10 4.66
C ILE A 67 -11.73 -1.14 5.18
N PRO A 68 -12.18 -2.39 4.96
CA PRO A 68 -11.45 -3.56 5.45
C PRO A 68 -10.09 -3.70 4.78
N VAL A 69 -9.92 -3.29 3.52
CA VAL A 69 -8.61 -3.31 2.84
C VAL A 69 -7.62 -2.40 3.56
N LEU A 70 -8.01 -1.16 3.90
CA LEU A 70 -7.13 -0.25 4.65
C LEU A 70 -6.78 -0.79 6.03
N LEU A 71 -7.75 -1.37 6.74
CA LEU A 71 -7.52 -2.00 8.04
C LEU A 71 -6.55 -3.19 7.94
N LEU A 72 -6.70 -4.03 6.92
CA LEU A 72 -5.82 -5.17 6.67
C LEU A 72 -4.39 -4.72 6.36
N VAL A 73 -4.22 -3.68 5.54
CA VAL A 73 -2.89 -3.14 5.23
C VAL A 73 -2.20 -2.61 6.49
N LYS A 74 -2.94 -1.86 7.33
CA LYS A 74 -2.41 -1.38 8.62
C LYS A 74 -2.03 -2.54 9.54
N ALA A 75 -2.93 -3.52 9.70
CA ALA A 75 -2.67 -4.70 10.53
C ALA A 75 -1.44 -5.47 10.04
N TYR A 76 -1.29 -5.63 8.72
CA TYR A 76 -0.13 -6.28 8.11
C TYR A 76 1.18 -5.54 8.42
N TYR A 77 1.21 -4.21 8.29
CA TYR A 77 2.41 -3.42 8.61
C TYR A 77 2.76 -3.46 10.09
N VAL A 78 1.78 -3.34 10.99
CA VAL A 78 2.01 -3.47 12.44
C VAL A 78 2.54 -4.86 12.79
N TRP A 79 1.93 -5.91 12.25
CA TRP A 79 2.37 -7.29 12.49
C TRP A 79 3.79 -7.55 11.97
N ARG A 80 4.11 -7.03 10.77
CA ARG A 80 5.43 -7.18 10.17
C ARG A 80 6.50 -6.45 10.96
N ASN A 81 6.22 -5.22 11.41
CA ASN A 81 7.12 -4.46 12.28
C ASN A 81 7.33 -5.19 13.61
N LYS A 82 6.26 -5.65 14.27
CA LYS A 82 6.35 -6.39 15.55
C LYS A 82 7.15 -7.69 15.43
N SER A 83 6.97 -8.42 14.33
CA SER A 83 7.74 -9.65 14.06
C SER A 83 9.22 -9.35 13.88
N ARG A 84 9.55 -8.24 13.21
CA ARG A 84 10.95 -7.78 13.05
C ARG A 84 11.53 -7.26 14.36
N ASP A 85 10.77 -6.51 15.15
CA ASP A 85 11.20 -6.03 16.46
C ASP A 85 11.51 -7.19 17.40
N LYS A 86 10.72 -8.26 17.38
CA LYS A 86 11.00 -9.45 18.18
C LYS A 86 12.37 -10.07 17.84
N ILE A 87 12.69 -10.18 16.56
CA ILE A 87 13.97 -10.73 16.10
C ILE A 87 15.10 -9.74 16.40
N TRP A 88 14.89 -8.45 16.13
CA TRP A 88 15.88 -7.40 16.35
C TRP A 88 16.23 -7.21 17.82
N ASN A 89 15.24 -7.25 18.71
CA ASN A 89 15.46 -7.08 20.14
C ASN A 89 16.03 -8.34 20.81
N ALA A 90 15.91 -9.51 20.18
CA ALA A 90 16.55 -10.73 20.64
C ALA A 90 18.04 -10.79 20.27
N MET A 91 18.51 -9.99 19.30
CA MET A 91 19.92 -9.94 18.90
C MET A 91 20.76 -9.06 19.83
N THR A 92 21.99 -9.51 20.13
CA THR A 92 22.99 -8.70 20.87
C THR A 92 23.51 -7.54 20.01
N GLU A 93 24.26 -6.60 20.60
CA GLU A 93 24.81 -5.47 19.83
C GLU A 93 25.82 -5.94 18.77
N GLU A 94 26.61 -6.96 19.08
CA GLU A 94 27.57 -7.56 18.16
C GLU A 94 26.85 -8.25 16.98
N GLU A 95 25.78 -9.00 17.26
CA GLU A 95 24.97 -9.64 16.22
C GLU A 95 24.28 -8.61 15.31
N LYS A 96 23.82 -7.49 15.88
CA LYS A 96 23.27 -6.37 15.09
C LYS A 96 24.32 -5.72 14.22
N HIS A 97 25.56 -5.58 14.71
CA HIS A 97 26.67 -5.05 13.93
C HIS A 97 27.02 -5.99 12.77
N VAL A 98 27.20 -7.28 13.05
CA VAL A 98 27.46 -8.31 12.05
C VAL A 98 26.33 -8.36 11.03
N TYR A 99 25.07 -8.30 11.44
CA TYR A 99 23.94 -8.25 10.52
C TYR A 99 24.02 -7.04 9.59
N ARG A 100 24.35 -5.84 10.10
CA ARG A 100 24.45 -4.63 9.28
C ARG A 100 25.58 -4.72 8.25
N GLU A 101 26.69 -5.38 8.59
CA GLU A 101 27.85 -5.51 7.71
C GLU A 101 27.72 -6.65 6.70
N THR A 102 27.05 -7.75 7.07
CA THR A 102 27.03 -8.99 6.27
C THR A 102 25.70 -9.28 5.58
N THR A 103 24.62 -8.56 5.92
CA THR A 103 23.30 -8.86 5.38
C THR A 103 23.23 -8.65 3.87
N LYS A 104 22.54 -9.58 3.21
CA LYS A 104 22.15 -9.48 1.78
C LYS A 104 20.73 -8.95 1.62
N ASP A 105 20.04 -8.66 2.72
CA ASP A 105 18.70 -8.12 2.68
C ASP A 105 18.72 -6.68 2.18
N GLU A 106 18.00 -6.40 1.10
CA GLU A 106 17.89 -5.06 0.55
C GLU A 106 16.58 -4.37 0.97
N ALA A 107 16.67 -3.05 1.19
CA ALA A 107 15.52 -2.16 1.27
C ALA A 107 14.47 -2.57 2.32
N ASN A 108 13.22 -2.79 1.89
CA ASN A 108 12.12 -3.12 2.78
C ASN A 108 12.20 -4.54 3.35
N LYS A 109 13.18 -5.36 2.95
CA LYS A 109 13.41 -6.71 3.46
C LYS A 109 14.26 -6.72 4.73
N ARG A 110 15.12 -5.71 4.93
CA ARG A 110 16.00 -5.62 6.10
C ARG A 110 15.24 -5.67 7.43
N LEU A 111 15.87 -6.27 8.44
CA LEU A 111 15.32 -6.36 9.79
C LEU A 111 15.28 -5.03 10.54
N ASP A 112 16.08 -4.05 10.14
CA ASP A 112 16.07 -2.68 10.70
C ASP A 112 15.05 -1.75 10.02
N PHE A 113 14.45 -2.18 8.90
CA PHE A 113 13.41 -1.41 8.23
C PHE A 113 12.05 -1.54 8.93
N ARG A 114 11.38 -0.42 9.15
CA ARG A 114 10.02 -0.33 9.69
C ARG A 114 9.09 0.31 8.66
N PHE A 115 7.95 -0.34 8.43
CA PHE A 115 6.88 0.19 7.59
C PHE A 115 6.14 1.32 8.33
N ASP A 116 5.80 2.38 7.61
CA ASP A 116 5.00 3.49 8.14
C ASP A 116 3.49 3.16 8.01
N HIS A 117 2.75 3.18 9.12
CA HIS A 117 1.41 2.55 9.23
C HIS A 117 0.36 3.35 10.02
#